data_AF-A0A2D9N673-F1
#
_entry.id   AF-A0A2D9N673-F1
#
_cell.length_a   1.000
_cell.length_b   1.000
_cell.length_c   1.000
_cell.angle_alpha   90.00
_cell.angle_beta   90.00
_cell.angle_gamma   90.00
#
_symmetry.space_group_name_H-M   'P 1'
#
loop_
_entity.id
_entity.type
_entity.pdbx_description
1 polymer ?
#
loop_
_entity_poly.entity_id
_entity_poly.type
_entity_poly.pdbx_seq_one_letter_code
_entity_poly.pdbx_strand_id
1 'polypeptide(L)'
;MGRPAKCVTVQEGKDLQKNYRDTKGTSDSYEVVYSLEELQEFLDYVRELSSEQNIAKPGIRIYYAAYDLPQPNKGTVLLSATNGTAMSADNNYNIDPLNKGTGGWPPKAY
;
A
#
# COMPACT_ATOMS: atom_id res chain seq x y z
N MET A 1 10.83 18.71 11.25
CA MET A 1 10.66 17.30 11.63
C MET A 1 11.92 16.52 11.26
N GLY A 2 12.32 15.53 12.06
CA GLY A 2 13.40 14.62 11.71
C GLY A 2 12.95 13.53 10.74
N ARG A 3 13.89 12.87 10.07
CA ARG A 3 13.63 11.73 9.20
C ARG A 3 13.02 10.57 10.02
N PRO A 4 11.89 9.97 9.62
CA PRO A 4 11.33 8.81 10.33
C PRO A 4 12.30 7.63 10.38
N ALA A 5 12.32 6.91 11.51
CA ALA A 5 13.28 5.83 11.76
C ALA A 5 13.17 4.65 10.77
N LYS A 6 11.97 4.40 10.23
CA LYS A 6 11.71 3.30 9.29
C LYS A 6 11.89 3.66 7.82
N CYS A 7 12.25 4.90 7.50
CA CYS A 7 12.59 5.25 6.11
C CYS A 7 13.92 4.57 5.72
N VAL A 8 14.03 4.19 4.45
CA VAL A 8 15.28 3.76 3.80
C VAL A 8 15.94 4.92 3.04
N THR A 9 17.19 4.79 2.62
CA THR A 9 17.81 5.82 1.78
C THR A 9 17.23 5.80 0.37
N VAL A 10 17.39 6.88 -0.40
CA VAL A 10 16.98 6.90 -1.81
C VAL A 10 17.69 5.80 -2.61
N GLN A 11 19.00 5.61 -2.36
CA GLN A 11 19.77 4.58 -3.04
C GLN A 11 19.27 3.17 -2.73
N GLU A 12 19.03 2.87 -1.45
CA GLU A 12 18.50 1.58 -1.02
C GLU A 12 17.13 1.29 -1.66
N GLY A 13 16.25 2.29 -1.77
CA GLY A 13 14.98 2.13 -2.48
C GLY A 13 15.15 1.82 -3.97
N LYS A 14 16.12 2.46 -4.66
CA LYS A 14 16.45 2.16 -6.07
C LYS A 14 16.93 0.72 -6.23
N ASP A 15 17.81 0.28 -5.33
CA ASP A 15 18.36 -1.07 -5.36
C ASP A 15 17.27 -2.12 -5.11
N LEU A 16 16.36 -1.89 -4.16
CA LEU A 16 15.22 -2.77 -3.89
C LEU A 16 14.28 -2.90 -5.10
N GLN A 17 13.93 -1.78 -5.73
CA GLN A 17 13.04 -1.77 -6.90
C GLN A 17 13.68 -2.45 -8.11
N LYS A 18 14.98 -2.20 -8.33
CA LYS A 18 15.75 -2.88 -9.36
C LYS A 18 15.74 -4.40 -9.15
N ASN A 19 16.03 -4.86 -7.94
CA ASN A 19 16.01 -6.29 -7.60
C ASN A 19 14.64 -6.94 -7.85
N TYR A 20 13.55 -6.24 -7.54
CA TYR A 20 12.19 -6.70 -7.84
C TYR A 20 11.99 -6.88 -9.35
N ARG A 21 12.32 -5.87 -10.16
CA ARG A 21 12.19 -5.92 -11.63
C ARG A 21 13.01 -7.04 -12.25
N ASP A 22 14.25 -7.22 -11.79
CA ASP A 22 15.14 -8.26 -12.29
C ASP A 22 14.63 -9.68 -11.94
N THR A 23 13.93 -9.82 -10.81
CA THR A 23 13.43 -11.13 -10.35
C THR A 23 12.04 -11.48 -10.91
N LYS A 24 11.14 -10.51 -11.04
CA LYS A 24 9.72 -10.73 -11.38
C LYS A 24 9.37 -10.38 -12.83
N GLY A 25 10.25 -9.72 -13.56
CA GLY A 25 9.98 -9.23 -14.92
C GLY A 25 9.16 -7.94 -14.92
N THR A 26 9.01 -7.32 -16.10
CA THR A 26 8.38 -6.00 -16.27
C THR A 26 6.95 -6.07 -16.83
N SER A 27 6.31 -7.24 -16.77
CA SER A 27 5.03 -7.52 -17.43
C SER A 27 3.80 -7.15 -16.60
N ASP A 28 3.96 -6.62 -15.39
CA ASP A 28 2.86 -6.17 -14.55
C ASP A 28 3.20 -4.84 -13.89
N SER A 29 2.17 -4.08 -13.48
CA SER A 29 2.40 -2.81 -12.79
C SER A 29 3.07 -3.05 -11.43
N TYR A 30 4.14 -2.29 -11.15
CA TYR A 30 4.83 -2.29 -9.87
C TYR A 30 4.77 -0.92 -9.17
N GLU A 31 3.94 -0.01 -9.68
CA GLU A 31 3.72 1.30 -9.07
C GLU A 31 2.24 1.59 -8.89
N VAL A 32 1.91 2.22 -7.78
CA VAL A 32 0.61 2.85 -7.52
C VAL A 32 0.90 4.15 -6.80
N VAL A 33 0.27 5.23 -7.25
CA VAL A 33 0.40 6.59 -6.71
C VAL A 33 -0.94 7.00 -6.13
N TYR A 34 -0.88 7.58 -4.93
CA TYR A 34 -1.96 8.28 -4.26
C TYR A 34 -1.49 9.71 -4.01
N SER A 35 -2.39 10.69 -4.03
CA SER A 35 -2.10 11.99 -3.46
C SER A 35 -1.89 11.87 -1.95
N LEU A 36 -1.22 12.86 -1.35
CA LEU A 36 -1.04 12.89 0.10
C LEU A 36 -2.38 13.07 0.80
N GLU A 37 -3.27 13.84 0.20
CA GLU A 37 -4.61 14.13 0.68
C GLU A 37 -5.48 12.87 0.69
N GLU A 38 -5.52 12.10 -0.40
CA GLU A 38 -6.28 10.83 -0.47
C GLU A 38 -5.76 9.81 0.54
N LEU A 39 -4.43 9.69 0.68
CA LEU A 39 -3.87 8.76 1.64
C LEU A 39 -4.16 9.22 3.08
N GLN A 40 -4.09 10.52 3.35
CA GLN A 40 -4.41 11.06 4.67
C GLN A 40 -5.89 10.87 5.01
N GLU A 41 -6.80 11.11 4.08
CA GLU A 41 -8.24 10.87 4.22
C GLU A 41 -8.51 9.41 4.60
N PHE A 42 -7.90 8.46 3.89
CA PHE A 42 -8.03 7.05 4.21
C PHE A 42 -7.47 6.71 5.60
N LEU A 43 -6.32 7.27 5.99
CA LEU A 43 -5.76 7.06 7.33
C LEU A 43 -6.66 7.62 8.43
N ASP A 44 -7.34 8.74 8.19
CA ASP A 44 -8.29 9.33 9.14
C ASP A 44 -9.57 8.49 9.23
N TYR A 45 -10.10 8.04 8.10
CA TYR A 45 -11.22 7.09 8.03
C TYR A 45 -10.94 5.80 8.83
N VAL A 46 -9.75 5.21 8.67
CA VAL A 46 -9.34 4.02 9.44
C VAL A 46 -9.25 4.32 10.93
N ARG A 47 -8.70 5.47 11.34
CA ARG A 47 -8.58 5.86 12.75
C ARG A 47 -9.95 6.03 13.40
N GLU A 48 -10.87 6.74 12.73
CA GLU A 48 -12.21 7.03 13.23
C GLU A 48 -13.00 5.74 13.48
N LEU A 49 -13.15 4.89 12.45
CA LEU A 49 -13.89 3.63 12.58
C LEU A 49 -13.21 2.62 13.52
N SER A 50 -11.88 2.65 13.63
CA SER A 50 -11.16 1.81 14.60
C SER A 50 -11.43 2.27 16.03
N SER A 51 -11.53 3.58 16.26
CA SER A 51 -11.86 4.15 17.57
C SER A 51 -13.26 3.74 18.02
N GLU A 52 -14.25 3.78 17.12
CA GLU A 52 -15.62 3.30 17.38
C GLU A 52 -15.66 1.82 17.77
N GLN A 53 -14.73 1.03 17.22
CA GLN A 53 -14.57 -0.40 17.51
C GLN A 53 -13.68 -0.69 18.74
N ASN A 54 -13.25 0.33 19.49
CA ASN A 54 -12.32 0.21 20.62
C ASN A 54 -10.94 -0.38 20.26
N ILE A 55 -10.50 -0.21 19.01
CA ILE A 55 -9.17 -0.63 18.54
C ILE A 55 -8.19 0.52 18.78
N ALA A 56 -7.37 0.39 19.82
CA ALA A 56 -6.48 1.48 20.26
C ALA A 56 -5.28 1.75 19.32
N LYS A 57 -4.83 0.74 18.56
CA LYS A 57 -3.63 0.83 17.73
C LYS A 57 -3.85 0.14 16.37
N PRO A 58 -4.74 0.67 15.52
CA PRO A 58 -4.95 0.10 14.21
C PRO A 58 -3.66 0.18 13.38
N GLY A 59 -3.50 -0.78 12.47
CA GLY A 59 -2.44 -0.76 11.47
C GLY A 59 -3.00 -0.66 10.07
N ILE A 60 -2.09 -0.53 9.10
CA ILE A 60 -2.38 -0.67 7.68
C ILE A 60 -1.55 -1.84 7.15
N ARG A 61 -2.22 -2.77 6.48
CA ARG A 61 -1.57 -3.86 5.74
C ARG A 61 -1.75 -3.61 4.24
N ILE A 62 -0.66 -3.76 3.50
CA ILE A 62 -0.63 -3.56 2.05
C ILE A 62 -0.53 -4.93 1.39
N TYR A 63 -1.52 -5.27 0.56
CA TYR A 63 -1.52 -6.47 -0.26
C TYR A 63 -1.20 -6.12 -1.70
N TYR A 64 -0.39 -6.94 -2.37
CA TYR A 64 -0.34 -6.97 -3.82
C TYR A 64 -1.57 -7.73 -4.33
N ALA A 65 -2.33 -7.10 -5.22
CA ALA A 65 -3.59 -7.61 -5.73
C ALA A 65 -3.64 -7.46 -7.26
N ALA A 66 -4.71 -7.97 -7.87
CA ALA A 66 -4.92 -7.87 -9.30
C ALA A 66 -6.39 -7.61 -9.63
N TYR A 67 -6.66 -6.74 -10.60
CA TYR A 67 -8.00 -6.58 -11.16
C TYR A 67 -8.38 -7.80 -12.01
N ASP A 68 -9.66 -8.14 -12.03
CA ASP A 68 -10.18 -9.18 -12.93
C ASP A 68 -10.44 -8.58 -14.32
N LEU A 69 -9.36 -8.32 -15.06
CA LEU A 69 -9.39 -7.75 -16.40
C LEU A 69 -8.78 -8.72 -17.42
N PRO A 70 -9.29 -8.74 -18.66
CA PRO A 70 -8.78 -9.61 -19.73
C PRO A 70 -7.40 -9.19 -20.28
N GLN A 71 -6.89 -8.02 -19.88
CA GLN A 71 -5.65 -7.44 -20.38
C GLN A 71 -4.45 -7.87 -19.51
N PRO A 72 -3.24 -8.00 -20.10
CA PRO A 72 -2.02 -8.01 -19.29
C PRO A 72 -1.89 -6.65 -18.57
N ASN A 73 -1.28 -6.62 -17.38
CA ASN A 73 -1.13 -5.44 -16.50
C ASN A 73 -2.34 -5.18 -15.59
N LYS A 74 -2.61 -6.12 -14.70
CA LYS A 74 -3.72 -6.06 -13.75
C LYS A 74 -3.29 -5.79 -12.32
N GLY A 75 -1.99 -5.76 -12.06
CA GLY A 75 -1.41 -5.55 -10.74
C GLY A 75 -1.84 -4.23 -10.11
N THR A 76 -2.17 -4.29 -8.82
CA THR A 76 -2.53 -3.15 -7.99
C THR A 76 -2.11 -3.42 -6.54
N VAL A 77 -2.29 -2.45 -5.65
CA VAL A 77 -2.14 -2.63 -4.20
C VAL A 77 -3.46 -2.36 -3.48
N LEU A 78 -3.73 -3.13 -2.44
CA LEU A 78 -4.88 -2.97 -1.56
C LEU A 78 -4.40 -2.63 -0.15
N LEU A 79 -4.77 -1.46 0.35
CA LEU A 79 -4.46 -1.02 1.71
C LEU A 79 -5.66 -1.34 2.60
N SER A 80 -5.47 -2.24 3.56
CA SER A 80 -6.51 -2.70 4.49
C SER A 80 -6.17 -2.28 5.91
N ALA A 81 -7.18 -1.88 6.69
CA ALA A 81 -7.03 -1.71 8.13
C ALA A 81 -6.75 -3.05 8.83
N THR A 82 -6.07 -2.99 9.98
CA THR A 82 -5.84 -4.14 10.86
C THR A 82 -6.16 -3.79 12.30
N ASN A 83 -6.53 -4.80 13.10
CA ASN A 83 -6.87 -4.66 14.52
C ASN A 83 -5.65 -4.41 15.44
N GLY A 84 -4.48 -4.18 14.85
CA GLY A 84 -3.20 -4.06 15.54
C GLY A 84 -2.06 -3.84 14.55
N THR A 85 -0.86 -3.53 15.07
CA THR A 85 0.35 -3.31 14.26
C THR A 85 1.30 -4.51 14.20
N ALA A 86 0.99 -5.58 14.94
CA ALA A 86 1.76 -6.83 14.90
C ALA A 86 1.52 -7.58 13.59
N MET A 87 2.50 -8.39 13.16
CA MET A 87 2.36 -9.23 11.96
C MET A 87 1.17 -10.19 12.07
N SER A 88 0.87 -10.69 13.27
CA SER A 88 -0.24 -11.58 13.58
C SER A 88 -1.59 -10.87 13.75
N ALA A 89 -1.65 -9.54 13.64
CA ALA A 89 -2.92 -8.82 13.76
C ALA A 89 -3.86 -9.19 12.61
N ASP A 90 -5.14 -9.36 12.91
CA ASP A 90 -6.15 -9.63 11.89
C ASP A 90 -6.42 -8.38 11.04
N ASN A 91 -6.85 -8.59 9.80
CA ASN A 91 -7.48 -7.52 9.02
C ASN A 91 -8.76 -7.07 9.74
N ASN A 92 -9.04 -5.78 9.68
CA ASN A 92 -10.35 -5.27 10.06
C ASN A 92 -11.24 -5.21 8.82
N TYR A 93 -12.15 -6.16 8.68
CA TYR A 93 -13.09 -6.22 7.54
C TYR A 93 -14.33 -5.33 7.72
N ASN A 94 -14.48 -4.62 8.84
CA ASN A 94 -15.53 -3.63 9.05
C ASN A 94 -15.17 -2.25 8.49
N ILE A 95 -13.95 -2.10 7.95
CA ILE A 95 -13.44 -0.86 7.37
C ILE A 95 -13.06 -1.16 5.92
N ASP A 96 -13.65 -0.40 4.99
CA ASP A 96 -13.42 -0.63 3.57
C ASP A 96 -11.95 -0.35 3.20
N PRO A 97 -11.33 -1.17 2.32
CA PRO A 97 -9.94 -1.00 1.94
C PRO A 97 -9.77 -0.01 0.77
N LEU A 98 -8.59 0.62 0.68
CA LEU A 98 -8.22 1.53 -0.42
C LEU A 98 -7.48 0.78 -1.53
N ASN A 99 -7.93 0.92 -2.79
CA ASN A 99 -7.36 0.21 -3.95
C ASN A 99 -7.27 1.03 -5.25
N LYS A 100 -7.79 2.26 -5.29
CA LYS A 100 -8.01 3.01 -6.53
C LYS A 100 -6.96 4.08 -6.83
N GLY A 101 -5.70 3.81 -6.48
CA GLY A 101 -4.60 4.69 -6.84
C GLY A 101 -4.35 4.69 -8.36
N THR A 102 -3.59 5.67 -8.84
CA THR A 102 -3.24 5.81 -10.25
C THR A 102 -1.85 5.23 -10.51
N GLY A 103 -1.65 4.51 -11.62
CA GLY A 103 -0.35 4.01 -12.05
C GLY A 103 -0.10 4.33 -13.53
N GLY A 104 1.17 4.50 -13.92
CA GLY A 104 1.54 4.72 -15.32
C GLY A 104 1.72 3.40 -16.08
N TRP A 105 1.57 3.46 -17.41
CA TRP A 105 2.05 2.41 -18.31
C TRP A 105 2.98 2.99 -19.38
N PRO A 106 4.25 2.55 -19.48
CA PRO A 106 4.91 1.58 -18.59
C PRO A 106 5.08 2.14 -17.16
N PRO A 107 5.21 1.27 -16.14
CA PRO A 107 5.37 1.73 -14.75
C PRO A 107 6.71 2.46 -14.55
N LYS A 108 6.73 3.57 -13.79
CA LYS A 108 7.97 4.34 -13.55
C LYS A 108 8.88 3.62 -12.56
N ALA A 109 10.15 3.48 -12.92
CA ALA A 109 11.16 3.00 -12.00
C ALA A 109 11.38 4.02 -10.86
N TYR A 110 11.58 3.50 -9.65
CA TYR A 110 11.95 4.28 -8.47
C TYR A 110 13.41 4.71 -8.52
#